data_AF-A0A970YJ42-F1
#
_entry.id   AF-A0A970YJ42-F1
#
_cell.length_a   1.000
_cell.length_b   1.000
_cell.length_c   1.000
_cell.angle_alpha   90.00
_cell.angle_beta   90.00
_cell.angle_gamma   90.00
#
_symmetry.space_group_name_H-M   'P 1'
#
loop_
_entity.id
_entity.type
_entity.pdbx_description
1 polymer ?
#
loop_
_entity_poly.entity_id
_entity_poly.type
_entity_poly.pdbx_seq_one_letter_code
_entity_poly.pdbx_strand_id
1 'polypeptide(L)' 'KLLAGCLEDDGLLSIMTLFHPLDDQEFLDWYYMRDMSHISFYTSDTMKVISGIAGLDLVFTDNRRYTSFRLKR' A
#
# COMPACT_ATOMS: atom_id res chain seq x y z
N LYS A 1 11.65 13.84 4.36
CA LYS A 1 12.37 12.54 4.38
C LYS A 1 11.35 11.45 4.05
N LEU A 2 11.66 10.52 3.15
CA LEU A 2 10.79 9.36 2.88
C LEU A 2 10.86 8.38 4.06
N LEU A 3 9.80 7.62 4.32
CA LEU A 3 9.77 6.60 5.38
C LEU A 3 10.88 5.55 5.18
N ALA A 4 11.18 5.21 3.93
CA ALA A 4 12.28 4.30 3.58
C ALA A 4 13.65 4.75 4.13
N GLY A 5 13.89 6.06 4.19
CA GLY A 5 15.15 6.61 4.70
C GLY A 5 15.29 6.58 6.23
N CYS A 6 14.28 6.04 6.93
CA CYS A 6 14.31 5.81 8.37
C CYS A 6 14.52 4.32 8.72
N LEU A 7 14.66 3.44 7.72
CA LEU A 7 14.90 2.01 7.93
C LEU A 7 16.39 1.74 8.19
N GLU A 8 16.65 0.90 9.18
CA GLU A 8 17.92 0.19 9.32
C GLU A 8 18.01 -0.96 8.28
N ASP A 9 19.21 -1.51 8.06
CA ASP A 9 19.49 -2.52 7.01
C ASP A 9 18.59 -3.79 7.08
N ASP A 10 18.18 -4.17 8.29
CA ASP A 10 17.27 -5.30 8.57
C ASP A 10 15.87 -4.85 9.04
N GLY A 11 15.56 -3.56 8.93
CA GLY A 11 14.29 -2.99 9.33
C GLY A 11 13.13 -3.44 8.44
N LEU A 12 11.93 -3.47 9.02
CA LEU A 12 10.67 -3.73 8.32
C LEU A 12 9.76 -2.50 8.39
N LEU A 13 9.32 -2.00 7.24
CA LEU A 13 8.30 -0.96 7.14
C LEU A 13 6.95 -1.63 6.84
N SER A 14 6.01 -1.58 7.76
CA SER A 14 4.65 -2.07 7.52
C SER A 14 3.66 -0.91 7.38
N ILE A 15 2.91 -0.93 6.29
CA ILE A 15 1.88 0.06 5.97
C ILE A 15 0.51 -0.60 6.03
N MET A 16 -0.46 0.07 6.66
CA MET A 16 -1.86 -0.31 6.64
C MET A 16 -2.65 0.68 5.79
N THR A 17 -3.23 0.23 4.69
CA THR A 17 -4.17 1.00 3.87
C THR A 17 -5.18 0.04 3.25
N LEU A 18 -6.48 0.28 3.44
CA LEU A 18 -7.51 -0.65 2.97
C LEU A 18 -7.59 -0.60 1.44
N PHE A 19 -7.39 -1.75 0.81
CA PHE A 19 -7.53 -1.88 -0.64
C PHE A 19 -9.00 -1.82 -1.03
N HIS A 20 -9.23 -1.25 -2.21
CA HIS A 20 -10.59 -1.11 -2.72
C HIS A 20 -11.13 -2.46 -3.24
N PRO A 21 -12.46 -2.67 -3.21
CA PRO A 21 -13.09 -3.81 -3.85
C PRO A 21 -12.68 -3.92 -5.32
N LEU A 22 -12.45 -5.15 -5.79
CA LEU A 22 -12.11 -5.41 -7.19
C LEU A 22 -13.35 -5.51 -8.08
N ASP A 23 -14.51 -5.79 -7.49
CA ASP A 23 -15.79 -5.75 -8.20
C ASP A 23 -16.25 -4.30 -8.36
N ASP A 24 -16.64 -3.93 -9.58
CA ASP A 24 -17.02 -2.55 -9.92
C ASP A 24 -18.26 -2.09 -9.15
N GLN A 25 -19.25 -2.97 -8.96
CA GLN A 25 -20.48 -2.62 -8.25
C GLN A 25 -20.20 -2.44 -6.76
N GLU A 26 -19.45 -3.36 -6.15
CA GLU A 26 -19.00 -3.23 -4.77
C GLU A 26 -18.15 -1.98 -4.56
N PHE A 27 -17.31 -1.61 -5.53
CA PHE A 27 -16.49 -0.40 -5.48
C PHE A 27 -17.35 0.87 -5.50
N LEU A 28 -18.32 0.97 -6.42
CA LEU A 28 -19.24 2.11 -6.51
C LEU A 28 -20.10 2.28 -5.25
N ASP A 29 -20.50 1.17 -4.64
CA ASP A 29 -21.27 1.15 -3.39
C ASP A 29 -20.40 1.37 -2.15
N TRP A 30 -19.06 1.31 -2.28
CA TRP A 30 -18.14 1.42 -1.18
C TRP A 30 -18.15 2.81 -0.53
N TYR A 31 -18.05 2.85 0.80
CA TYR A 31 -18.22 4.11 1.55
C TYR A 31 -17.15 5.16 1.25
N TYR A 32 -15.94 4.74 0.88
CA TYR A 32 -14.85 5.67 0.51
C TYR A 32 -15.07 6.40 -0.81
N MET A 33 -15.92 5.91 -1.71
CA MET A 33 -16.26 6.63 -2.95
C MET A 33 -16.95 7.97 -2.70
N ARG A 34 -17.58 8.13 -1.53
CA ARG A 34 -18.33 9.33 -1.14
C ARG A 34 -17.58 10.18 -0.11
N ASP A 35 -16.39 9.75 0.29
CA ASP A 35 -15.56 10.46 1.27
C ASP A 35 -14.69 11.49 0.56
N MET A 36 -15.00 12.78 0.73
CA MET A 36 -14.26 13.88 0.11
C MET A 36 -12.80 13.98 0.58
N SER A 37 -12.45 13.36 1.71
CA SER A 37 -11.06 13.31 2.20
C SER A 37 -10.27 12.14 1.61
N HIS A 38 -10.93 11.21 0.92
CA HIS A 38 -10.28 10.07 0.29
C HIS A 38 -9.71 10.46 -1.08
N ILE A 39 -8.38 10.48 -1.19
CA ILE A 39 -7.67 11.05 -2.37
C ILE A 39 -7.29 9.96 -3.37
N SER A 40 -7.01 8.74 -2.92
CA SER A 40 -6.45 7.67 -3.77
C SER A 40 -6.86 6.29 -3.29
N PHE A 41 -7.15 5.40 -4.25
CA PHE A 41 -7.39 3.99 -4.01
C PHE A 41 -6.13 3.16 -4.29
N TYR A 42 -5.99 2.04 -3.57
CA TYR A 42 -4.80 1.19 -3.64
C TYR A 42 -5.17 -0.28 -3.81
N THR A 43 -4.28 -1.02 -4.47
CA THR A 43 -4.26 -2.49 -4.52
C THR A 43 -2.87 -3.01 -4.20
N SER A 44 -2.71 -4.34 -4.11
CA SER A 44 -1.40 -4.99 -4.02
C SER A 44 -0.47 -4.59 -5.17
N ASP A 45 -1.00 -4.38 -6.37
CA ASP A 45 -0.22 -3.97 -7.54
C ASP A 45 0.25 -2.52 -7.40
N THR A 46 -0.59 -1.62 -6.89
CA THR A 46 -0.18 -0.26 -6.56
C THR A 46 0.96 -0.28 -5.54
N MET A 47 0.89 -1.12 -4.51
CA MET A 47 1.93 -1.25 -3.49
C MET A 47 3.25 -1.79 -4.07
N LYS A 48 3.18 -2.70 -5.04
CA LYS A 48 4.36 -3.20 -5.77
C LYS A 48 5.03 -2.09 -6.60
N VAL A 49 4.25 -1.25 -7.26
CA VAL A 49 4.79 -0.08 -7.99
C VAL A 49 5.44 0.91 -7.01
N ILE A 50 4.77 1.22 -5.90
CA ILE A 50 5.29 2.12 -4.86
C ILE A 50 6.60 1.60 -4.29
N SER A 51 6.73 0.30 -4.04
CA SER A 51 7.98 -0.27 -3.51
C SER A 51 9.15 -0.03 -4.48
N GLY A 52 8.93 -0.21 -5.79
CA GLY A 52 9.93 0.06 -6.82
C GLY A 52 10.38 1.52 -6.84
N ILE A 53 9.43 2.47 -6.72
CA ILE A 53 9.73 3.91 -6.67
C ILE A 53 10.49 4.27 -5.38
N ALA A 54 10.15 3.63 -4.26
CA ALA A 54 10.72 3.91 -2.95
C ALA A 54 12.05 3.21 -2.67
N GLY A 55 12.56 2.38 -3.60
CA GLY A 55 13.78 1.59 -3.36
C GLY A 55 13.59 0.49 -2.32
N LEU A 56 12.41 -0.13 -2.30
CA LEU A 56 12.01 -1.16 -1.34
C LEU A 56 11.59 -2.45 -2.05
N ASP A 57 11.78 -3.57 -1.36
CA ASP A 57 11.21 -4.86 -1.75
C ASP A 57 9.95 -5.17 -0.95
N LEU A 58 8.89 -5.63 -1.63
CA LEU A 58 7.67 -6.12 -1.00
C LEU A 58 7.94 -7.49 -0.39
N VAL A 59 7.70 -7.62 0.92
CA VAL A 59 7.96 -8.84 1.69
C VAL A 59 6.68 -9.63 1.95
N PHE A 60 5.60 -8.92 2.22
CA PHE A 60 4.33 -9.51 2.59
C PHE A 60 3.18 -8.60 2.19
N THR A 61 2.06 -9.21 1.82
CA THR A 61 0.75 -8.55 1.81
C THR A 61 -0.34 -9.56 2.14
N ASP A 62 -1.39 -9.10 2.82
CA ASP A 62 -2.62 -9.88 3.02
C ASP A 62 -3.63 -9.69 1.88
N ASN A 63 -3.26 -8.95 0.83
CA ASN A 63 -4.12 -8.53 -0.28
C ASN A 63 -5.42 -7.83 0.17
N ARG A 64 -5.41 -7.23 1.35
CA ARG A 64 -6.57 -6.54 1.92
C ARG A 64 -6.21 -5.17 2.46
N ARG A 65 -5.23 -5.09 3.35
CA ARG A 65 -4.83 -3.81 3.92
C ARG A 65 -3.39 -3.70 4.41
N TYR A 66 -2.73 -4.82 4.66
CA TYR A 66 -1.35 -4.79 5.15
C TYR A 66 -0.40 -5.06 4.00
N THR A 67 0.65 -4.24 3.93
CA THR A 67 1.83 -4.53 3.11
C THR A 67 3.07 -4.19 3.88
N SER A 68 4.03 -5.11 3.91
CA SER A 68 5.31 -4.92 4.57
C SER A 68 6.45 -4.93 3.58
N PHE A 69 7.44 -4.07 3.82
CA PHE A 69 8.55 -3.79 2.93
C PHE A 69 9.88 -3.83 3.69
N ARG A 70 10.97 -4.12 2.95
CA ARG A 70 12.35 -3.97 3.43
C ARG A 70 13.15 -3.11 2.44
N LEU A 71 14.32 -2.64 2.87
CA LEU A 71 15.28 -2.01 1.95
C LEU A 71 15.65 -2.96 0.82
N LYS A 72 15.61 -2.45 -0.41
CA LYS A 72 15.97 -3.21 -1.60
C LYS A 72 17.47 -3.52 -1.57
N ARG A 73 17.81 -4.78 -1.83
CA ARG A 73 19.20 -5.27 -1.88
C ARG A 73 19.63 -5.60 -3.31
#